data_AF-A0A4W5KYE9-F1
#
_entry.id   AF-A0A4W5KYE9-F1
#
_cell.length_a   1.000
_cell.length_b   1.000
_cell.length_c   1.000
_cell.angle_alpha   90.00
_cell.angle_beta   90.00
_cell.angle_gamma   90.00
#
_symmetry.space_group_name_H-M   'P 1'
#
loop_
_entity.id
_entity.type
_entity.pdbx_description
1 polymer ?
#
loop_
_entity_poly.entity_id
_entity_poly.type
_entity_poly.pdbx_seq_one_letter_code
_entity_poly.pdbx_strand_id
1 'polypeptide(L)'
;MTTTKIKNLVKACRRKGNNRVTLRETQLTCMYNYIKDESDVTSYNLYPPEMLLYYDYSKVSQGTCKEYFSELGDADFSVFSDALSYKRTALVNNAKTCLVSHTLSHNMDVVQMTPYSLNSSLLLTGPIGLWSQ
;
A
#
# COMPACT_ATOMS: atom_id res chain seq x y z
N MET A 1 15.09 7.36 -23.23
CA MET A 1 13.70 6.92 -22.96
C MET A 1 12.97 8.12 -22.38
N THR A 2 11.73 8.45 -22.80
CA THR A 2 11.01 9.62 -22.23
C THR A 2 10.31 9.24 -20.93
N THR A 3 10.11 10.20 -20.01
CA THR A 3 9.42 9.98 -18.72
C THR A 3 8.04 9.34 -18.91
N THR A 4 7.30 9.74 -19.94
CA THR A 4 6.02 9.14 -20.33
C THR A 4 6.12 7.64 -20.63
N LYS A 5 7.18 7.19 -21.32
CA LYS A 5 7.38 5.77 -21.63
C LYS A 5 7.68 4.97 -20.37
N ILE A 6 8.48 5.52 -19.46
CA ILE A 6 8.78 4.89 -18.17
C ILE A 6 7.50 4.79 -17.33
N LYS A 7 6.72 5.86 -17.23
CA LYS A 7 5.44 5.86 -16.52
C LYS A 7 4.47 4.80 -17.05
N ASN A 8 4.31 4.70 -18.37
CA ASN A 8 3.44 3.69 -18.97
C ASN A 8 3.93 2.27 -18.68
N LEU A 9 5.25 2.05 -18.68
CA LEU A 9 5.83 0.77 -18.28
C LEU A 9 5.53 0.45 -16.81
N VAL A 10 5.72 1.41 -15.91
CA VAL A 10 5.42 1.27 -14.48
C VAL A 10 3.96 0.87 -14.25
N LYS A 11 3.02 1.58 -14.90
CA LYS A 11 1.59 1.26 -14.81
C LYS A 11 1.26 -0.12 -15.39
N ALA A 12 1.90 -0.51 -16.48
CA ALA A 12 1.70 -1.83 -17.09
C ALA A 12 2.17 -3.00 -16.22
N CYS A 13 3.02 -2.76 -15.21
CA CYS A 13 3.41 -3.76 -14.21
C CYS A 13 2.28 -4.07 -13.22
N ARG A 14 1.22 -3.25 -13.15
CA ARG A 14 0.04 -3.52 -12.33
C ARG A 14 -0.83 -4.60 -13.00
N ARG A 15 -0.44 -5.85 -12.82
CA ARG A 15 -1.19 -7.03 -13.28
C ARG A 15 -1.71 -7.81 -12.08
N LYS A 16 -2.87 -8.45 -12.20
CA LYS A 16 -3.48 -9.26 -11.13
C LYS A 16 -3.47 -10.75 -11.49
N GLY A 17 -3.67 -11.60 -10.47
CA GLY A 17 -3.70 -13.06 -10.62
C GLY A 17 -2.40 -13.64 -11.18
N ASN A 18 -2.51 -14.62 -12.08
CA ASN A 18 -1.37 -15.35 -12.64
C ASN A 18 -0.43 -14.49 -13.51
N ASN A 19 -0.85 -13.27 -13.86
CA ASN A 19 -0.07 -12.35 -14.68
C ASN A 19 0.76 -11.36 -13.85
N ARG A 20 0.75 -11.47 -12.51
CA ARG A 20 1.53 -10.61 -11.61
C ARG A 20 3.00 -10.63 -11.98
N VAL A 21 3.59 -9.44 -12.05
CA VAL A 21 5.02 -9.27 -12.30
C VAL A 21 5.73 -9.27 -10.95
N THR A 22 6.63 -10.23 -10.72
CA THR A 22 7.48 -10.23 -9.52
C THR A 22 8.53 -9.11 -9.64
N LEU A 23 8.43 -8.11 -8.78
CA LEU A 23 9.34 -6.97 -8.73
C LEU A 23 10.21 -7.05 -7.47
N ARG A 24 11.49 -6.72 -7.60
CA ARG A 24 12.44 -6.65 -6.48
C ARG A 24 12.46 -5.26 -5.87
N GLU A 25 12.89 -5.16 -4.61
CA GLU A 25 13.00 -3.89 -3.86
C GLU A 25 13.66 -2.75 -4.65
N THR A 26 14.78 -3.02 -5.32
CA THR A 26 15.50 -2.01 -6.11
C THR A 26 14.69 -1.53 -7.32
N GLN A 27 13.94 -2.43 -7.98
CA GLN A 27 13.06 -2.07 -9.09
C GLN A 27 11.92 -1.19 -8.58
N LEU A 28 11.27 -1.57 -7.48
CA LEU A 28 10.14 -0.83 -6.90
C LEU A 28 10.55 0.58 -6.45
N THR A 29 11.67 0.69 -5.74
CA THR A 29 12.24 1.98 -5.31
C THR A 29 12.58 2.86 -6.52
N CYS A 30 13.17 2.27 -7.56
CA CYS A 30 13.49 2.97 -8.80
C CYS A 30 12.23 3.46 -9.53
N MET A 31 11.21 2.60 -9.65
CA MET A 31 9.93 2.94 -10.26
C MET A 31 9.25 4.10 -9.53
N TYR A 32 9.22 4.07 -8.20
CA TYR A 32 8.69 5.17 -7.39
C TYR A 32 9.47 6.47 -7.61
N ASN A 33 10.80 6.41 -7.64
CA ASN A 33 11.64 7.59 -7.89
C ASN A 33 11.33 8.28 -9.23
N TYR A 34 10.87 7.54 -10.24
CA TYR A 34 10.46 8.11 -11.53
C TYR A 34 9.07 8.74 -11.54
N ILE A 35 8.17 8.34 -10.63
CA ILE A 35 6.77 8.78 -10.65
C ILE A 35 6.39 9.67 -9.45
N LYS A 36 7.25 9.81 -8.44
CA LYS A 36 6.96 10.49 -7.18
C LYS A 36 6.54 11.96 -7.30
N ASP A 37 6.83 12.58 -8.44
CA ASP A 37 6.55 13.98 -8.76
C ASP A 37 5.49 14.11 -9.88
N GLU A 38 4.91 13.00 -10.33
CA GLU A 38 3.84 12.99 -11.34
C GLU A 38 2.48 13.34 -10.70
N SER A 39 1.61 13.98 -11.46
CA SER A 39 0.29 14.44 -10.97
C SER A 39 -0.66 13.31 -10.57
N ASP A 40 -0.47 12.12 -11.13
CA ASP A 40 -1.30 10.95 -10.87
C ASP A 40 -0.67 9.99 -9.85
N VAL A 41 0.41 10.37 -9.14
CA VAL A 41 1.07 9.54 -8.12
C VAL A 41 0.11 9.05 -7.03
N THR A 42 -0.91 9.83 -6.70
CA THR A 42 -1.96 9.50 -5.72
C THR A 42 -3.11 8.69 -6.30
N SER A 43 -3.12 8.42 -7.60
CA SER A 43 -4.03 7.43 -8.22
C SER A 43 -3.47 6.04 -7.98
N TYR A 44 -3.54 5.57 -6.73
CA TYR A 44 -2.88 4.35 -6.25
C TYR A 44 -3.26 3.10 -7.07
N ASN A 45 -4.49 3.07 -7.58
CA ASN A 45 -5.03 2.02 -8.44
C ASN A 45 -4.40 1.96 -9.85
N LEU A 46 -3.50 2.89 -10.21
CA LEU A 46 -2.75 2.85 -11.48
C LEU A 46 -1.39 2.17 -11.33
N TYR A 47 -0.92 1.97 -10.10
CA TYR A 47 0.44 1.52 -9.82
C TYR A 47 0.47 0.11 -9.20
N PRO A 48 1.58 -0.65 -9.37
CA PRO A 48 1.73 -1.96 -8.74
C PRO A 48 1.58 -1.86 -7.21
N PRO A 49 0.83 -2.75 -6.56
CA PRO A 49 0.64 -2.72 -5.10
C PRO A 49 1.96 -2.70 -4.32
N GLU A 50 2.94 -3.49 -4.74
CA GLU A 50 4.26 -3.57 -4.09
C GLU A 50 5.05 -2.25 -4.20
N MET A 51 4.73 -1.40 -5.18
CA MET A 51 5.40 -0.10 -5.30
C MET A 51 4.89 0.88 -4.24
N LEU A 52 3.63 0.74 -3.80
CA LEU A 52 3.04 1.53 -2.73
C LEU A 52 3.75 1.34 -1.38
N LEU A 53 4.43 0.21 -1.18
CA LEU A 53 5.28 -0.05 0.01
C LEU A 53 6.42 0.97 0.17
N TYR A 54 6.82 1.62 -0.92
CA TYR A 54 7.94 2.55 -0.96
C TYR A 54 7.51 4.01 -1.03
N TYR A 55 6.20 4.28 -1.03
CA TYR A 55 5.68 5.64 -1.02
C TYR A 55 6.13 6.38 0.23
N ASP A 56 6.36 7.68 0.05
CA ASP A 56 6.42 8.60 1.16
C ASP A 56 5.00 8.84 1.70
N TYR A 57 4.68 8.20 2.83
CA TYR A 57 3.35 8.29 3.42
C TYR A 57 2.99 9.72 3.86
N SER A 58 3.96 10.61 4.09
CA SER A 58 3.64 12.00 4.42
C SER A 58 2.94 12.74 3.27
N LYS A 59 2.99 12.19 2.04
CA LYS A 59 2.28 12.70 0.87
C LYS A 59 0.88 12.10 0.69
N VAL A 60 0.53 11.07 1.46
CA VAL A 60 -0.80 10.47 1.43
C VAL A 60 -1.74 11.35 2.26
N SER A 61 -2.76 11.92 1.62
CA SER A 61 -3.72 12.75 2.33
C SER A 61 -4.69 11.91 3.16
N GLN A 62 -5.16 12.46 4.28
CA GLN A 62 -6.13 11.78 5.15
C GLN A 62 -7.43 11.38 4.43
N GLY A 63 -7.85 12.17 3.43
CA GLY A 63 -9.02 11.86 2.61
C GLY A 63 -8.85 10.64 1.69
N THR A 64 -7.62 10.32 1.29
CA THR A 64 -7.32 9.23 0.34
C THR A 64 -6.59 8.05 0.99
N CYS A 65 -6.31 8.10 2.30
CA CYS A 65 -5.54 7.06 2.98
C CYS A 65 -6.21 5.68 2.96
N LYS A 66 -7.56 5.61 2.96
CA LYS A 66 -8.29 4.34 2.81
C LYS A 66 -8.06 3.71 1.44
N GLU A 67 -8.09 4.51 0.38
CA GLU A 67 -7.78 4.04 -0.98
C GLU A 67 -6.34 3.54 -1.07
N TYR A 68 -5.39 4.27 -0.48
CA TYR A 68 -4.00 3.85 -0.39
C TYR A 68 -3.85 2.48 0.28
N PHE A 69 -4.46 2.29 1.47
CA PHE A 69 -4.35 1.01 2.20
C PHE A 69 -5.16 -0.12 1.56
N SER A 70 -6.28 0.18 0.90
CA SER A 70 -7.03 -0.80 0.12
C SER A 70 -6.19 -1.35 -1.04
N GLU A 71 -5.45 -0.48 -1.72
CA GLU A 71 -4.56 -0.87 -2.82
C GLU A 71 -3.27 -1.54 -2.32
N LEU A 72 -2.72 -1.07 -1.21
CA LEU A 72 -1.55 -1.67 -0.56
C LEU A 72 -1.83 -3.09 -0.02
N GLY A 73 -3.08 -3.38 0.35
CA GLY A 73 -3.48 -4.71 0.85
C GLY A 73 -3.23 -5.85 -0.13
N ASP A 74 -3.17 -5.56 -1.44
CA ASP A 74 -2.84 -6.52 -2.48
C ASP A 74 -1.32 -6.78 -2.61
N ALA A 75 -0.45 -6.08 -1.87
CA ALA A 75 1.01 -6.15 -2.01
C ALA A 75 1.64 -7.35 -1.29
N ASP A 76 2.74 -7.86 -1.85
CA ASP A 76 3.62 -8.80 -1.16
C ASP A 76 4.67 -8.05 -0.30
N PHE A 77 4.47 -8.09 1.02
CA PHE A 77 5.35 -7.44 2.00
C PHE A 77 6.69 -8.18 2.19
N SER A 78 6.86 -9.39 1.63
CA SER A 78 8.12 -10.13 1.67
C SER A 78 9.25 -9.46 0.86
N VAL A 79 8.91 -8.50 0.00
CA VAL A 79 9.86 -7.80 -0.86
C VAL A 79 10.86 -6.93 -0.10
N PHE A 80 10.55 -6.52 1.14
CA PHE A 80 11.48 -5.73 1.95
C PHE A 80 12.74 -6.52 2.28
N SER A 81 13.89 -5.92 2.03
CA SER A 81 15.16 -6.35 2.60
C SER A 81 15.17 -6.16 4.11
N ASP A 82 16.13 -6.80 4.78
CA ASP A 82 16.32 -6.63 6.22
C ASP A 82 16.52 -5.15 6.59
N ALA A 83 17.21 -4.39 5.73
CA ALA A 83 17.45 -2.96 5.91
C ALA A 83 16.17 -2.12 5.85
N LEU A 84 15.17 -2.54 5.08
CA LEU A 84 13.89 -1.83 4.93
C LEU A 84 12.73 -2.48 5.69
N SER A 85 13.00 -3.52 6.47
CA SER A 85 12.00 -4.23 7.30
C SER A 85 11.20 -3.31 8.23
N TYR A 86 11.81 -2.21 8.71
CA TYR A 86 11.17 -1.20 9.55
C TYR A 86 9.94 -0.54 8.91
N LYS A 87 9.86 -0.54 7.57
CA LYS A 87 8.70 0.01 6.83
C LYS A 87 7.41 -0.72 7.17
N ARG A 88 7.45 -2.02 7.50
CA ARG A 88 6.25 -2.77 7.91
C ARG A 88 5.60 -2.16 9.15
N THR A 89 6.39 -1.91 10.19
CA THR A 89 5.90 -1.29 11.43
C THR A 89 5.39 0.13 11.18
N ALA A 90 6.09 0.91 10.34
CA ALA A 90 5.65 2.24 9.95
C ALA A 90 4.29 2.20 9.22
N LEU A 91 4.10 1.29 8.27
CA LEU A 91 2.86 1.13 7.52
C LEU A 91 1.68 0.74 8.41
N VAL A 92 1.89 -0.16 9.39
CA VAL A 92 0.86 -0.52 10.38
C VAL A 92 0.47 0.70 11.23
N ASN A 93 1.44 1.49 11.68
CA ASN A 93 1.15 2.70 12.45
C ASN A 93 0.39 3.74 11.62
N ASN A 94 0.80 3.93 10.37
CA ASN A 94 0.13 4.82 9.43
C ASN A 94 -1.32 4.38 9.14
N ALA A 95 -1.56 3.07 9.02
CA ALA A 95 -2.91 2.51 8.86
C ALA A 95 -3.79 2.80 10.08
N LYS A 96 -3.24 2.64 11.29
CA LYS A 96 -3.95 3.01 12.54
C LYS A 96 -4.30 4.50 12.55
N THR A 97 -3.35 5.38 12.21
CA THR A 97 -3.60 6.83 12.14
C THR A 97 -4.67 7.15 11.12
N CYS A 98 -4.62 6.54 9.92
CA CYS A 98 -5.67 6.68 8.91
C CYS A 98 -7.05 6.32 9.51
N LEU A 99 -7.17 5.18 10.18
CA LEU A 99 -8.43 4.74 10.79
C LEU A 99 -8.90 5.66 11.92
N VAL A 100 -8.02 5.99 12.88
CA VAL A 100 -8.36 6.80 14.07
C VAL A 100 -8.84 8.19 13.66
N SER A 101 -8.18 8.83 12.70
CA SER A 101 -8.61 10.14 12.22
C SER A 101 -9.96 10.10 11.49
N HIS A 102 -10.33 8.97 10.86
CA HIS A 102 -11.69 8.75 10.32
C HIS A 102 -12.74 8.48 11.42
N THR A 103 -12.35 7.83 12.53
CA THR A 103 -13.24 7.61 13.69
C THR A 103 -13.42 8.87 14.54
N LEU A 104 -12.42 9.75 14.62
CA LEU A 104 -12.56 11.04 15.31
C LEU A 104 -13.30 12.08 14.46
N SER A 105 -13.31 11.93 13.13
CA SER A 105 -14.19 12.73 12.25
C SER A 105 -15.64 12.23 12.25
N HIS A 106 -15.89 10.99 12.69
CA HIS A 106 -17.21 10.39 12.86
C HIS A 106 -17.37 9.87 14.29
N ASN A 107 -17.72 10.73 15.25
CA ASN A 107 -18.31 10.29 16.51
C ASN A 107 -19.40 9.24 16.20
N MET A 108 -19.46 8.03 16.72
CA MET A 108 -18.78 7.41 17.86
C MET A 108 -19.17 5.92 17.81
N ASP A 109 -18.25 5.01 17.47
CA ASP A 109 -18.36 3.60 17.84
C ASP A 109 -16.95 3.02 18.02
N VAL A 110 -16.63 2.73 19.26
CA VAL A 110 -15.30 2.30 19.69
C VAL A 110 -15.10 0.83 19.30
N VAL A 111 -14.46 0.58 18.15
CA VAL A 111 -13.87 -0.73 17.89
C VAL A 111 -12.58 -0.83 18.70
N GLN A 112 -12.68 -1.37 19.92
CA GLN A 112 -11.52 -1.81 20.68
C GLN A 112 -10.91 -3.02 19.99
N MET A 113 -9.84 -2.82 19.23
CA MET A 113 -9.03 -3.93 18.71
C MET A 113 -7.85 -4.14 19.66
N THR A 114 -7.92 -5.20 20.46
CA THR A 114 -6.86 -5.59 21.38
C THR A 114 -5.59 -6.00 20.61
N PRO A 115 -4.39 -5.79 21.18
CA PRO A 115 -3.11 -5.99 20.50
C PRO A 115 -2.74 -7.45 20.17
N TYR A 116 -3.62 -8.42 20.40
CA TYR A 116 -3.31 -9.84 20.29
C TYR A 116 -3.53 -10.47 18.91
N SER A 117 -4.05 -9.77 17.90
CA SER A 117 -4.31 -10.37 16.57
C SER A 117 -3.15 -10.25 15.56
N LEU A 118 -2.02 -9.65 15.93
CA LEU A 118 -0.83 -9.58 15.06
C LEU A 118 0.32 -10.42 15.60
N ASN A 119 -0.01 -11.58 16.18
CA ASN A 119 0.99 -12.62 16.37
C ASN A 119 1.15 -13.39 15.04
N SER A 120 2.39 -13.69 14.69
CA SER A 120 2.91 -13.93 13.33
C SER A 120 2.46 -15.23 12.63
N SER A 121 1.19 -15.66 12.77
CA SER A 121 0.75 -16.99 12.33
C SER A 121 -0.60 -17.05 11.60
N LEU A 122 -1.25 -15.92 11.27
CA LEU A 122 -2.61 -15.93 10.67
C LEU A 122 -2.76 -15.23 9.31
N LEU A 123 -1.69 -14.83 8.63
CA LEU A 123 -1.76 -14.24 7.28
C LEU A 123 -1.73 -15.27 6.14
N LEU A 124 -2.21 -16.51 6.34
CA LEU A 124 -2.12 -17.55 5.30
C LEU A 124 -3.38 -18.36 5.01
N THR A 125 -4.59 -17.90 5.35
CA THR A 125 -5.80 -18.59 4.88
C THR A 125 -6.95 -17.65 4.52
N GLY A 126 -7.17 -17.47 3.21
CA GLY A 126 -8.52 -17.35 2.65
C GLY A 126 -8.93 -15.97 2.08
N PRO A 127 -9.78 -15.96 1.02
CA PRO A 127 -10.03 -14.80 0.16
C PRO A 127 -11.04 -13.84 0.79
N ILE A 128 -10.72 -12.55 0.77
CA ILE A 128 -11.61 -11.49 1.27
C ILE A 128 -12.58 -11.10 0.16
N GLY A 129 -13.68 -11.83 0.06
CA GLY A 129 -14.91 -11.33 -0.56
C GLY A 129 -15.90 -11.07 0.56
N LEU A 130 -16.09 -9.81 0.96
CA LEU A 130 -17.26 -9.26 1.68
C LEU A 130 -16.92 -7.85 2.19
N TRP A 131 -17.10 -6.85 1.32
CA TRP A 131 -17.39 -5.47 1.73
C TRP A 131 -18.46 -4.94 0.79
N SER A 132 -19.71 -5.37 1.02
CA SER A 132 -20.90 -4.69 0.50
C SER A 132 -21.93 -4.58 1.62
N GLN A 133 -22.00 -3.39 2.23
CA GLN A 133 -23.21 -2.67 2.61
C GLN A 133 -22.80 -1.33 3.18
#